data_AF-A0A6I7PWU3-F1
#
_entry.id   AF-A0A6I7PWU3-F1
#
_cell.length_a   1.000
_cell.length_b   1.000
_cell.length_c   1.000
_cell.angle_alpha   90.00
_cell.angle_beta   90.00
_cell.angle_gamma   90.00
#
_symmetry.space_group_name_H-M   'P 1'
#
loop_
_entity.id
_entity.type
_entity.pdbx_description
1 polymer ?
#
loop_
_entity_poly.entity_id
_entity_poly.type
_entity_poly.pdbx_seq_one_letter_code
_entity_poly.pdbx_strand_id
1 'polypeptide(L)'
;MNSSRTLSLFALLATICALVMQVLFWPEFLGLGFGELTPLVFWILGFTAVFVFGFHFWRDLPQIFYHPTRSSFVALTALLLIVVGCSEQQFWSKFSEPLLWASWVVALSLWIPSLELILKNRWIEVWKTKRATEGLIDSSIENSPATARGSLFMLLGAGLAVAFFWASRSDSWQVGLEAAARFYALCIPFSSRHSSPLIRLSVQIRAFARGIWVRRPEALDRMEEVNQIAFDKTGTLSLGLPKVVRVVSVENISHKEVLQMAASAEQGASHPYAQAIVQEAESEKLSLLPIKNQSLEAGKGVKTQVTREGKEESLIVGNLVWLYEQGLNSSDVPADLLWQAEGSEDTVVWVMRDSQVLGLVLLRDDYRPEAADTVNEIIDCGYDVGLITGDAENVAKRFSKDLGLKFSHAGVMPIEKATVIRRLSEKKKKALDVIYPKVMFIANAEQDVPALREAYLSWGLLARSNWAKEPADFHIFSEGKSLSEIKEGIRVFQDGLQAKSHQSLIEMAYHVVALSWAAGLWTFFSFAWVGNAAISAFIALAVGVLLLLRSVHRIDR
;
A
#
# COMPACT_ATOMS: atom_id res chain seq x y z
N MET A 1 44.17 -32.76 27.03
CA MET A 1 44.60 -31.70 26.10
C MET A 1 44.26 -32.09 24.66
N ASN A 2 43.03 -31.85 24.17
CA ASN A 2 42.73 -31.83 22.72
C ASN A 2 41.30 -31.39 22.35
N SER A 3 40.40 -31.15 23.31
CA SER A 3 39.05 -30.61 23.03
C SER A 3 39.05 -29.12 22.66
N SER A 4 39.98 -28.32 23.18
CA SER A 4 40.06 -26.89 22.85
C SER A 4 40.54 -26.64 21.42
N ARG A 5 41.47 -27.47 20.92
CA ARG A 5 42.00 -27.37 19.54
C ARG A 5 40.97 -27.77 18.48
N THR A 6 40.10 -28.73 18.78
CA THR A 6 39.02 -29.15 17.87
C THR A 6 37.89 -28.13 17.81
N LEU A 7 37.54 -27.50 18.94
CA LEU A 7 36.55 -26.42 18.99
C LEU A 7 37.02 -25.16 18.26
N SER A 8 38.29 -24.77 18.44
CA SER A 8 38.89 -23.65 17.72
C SER A 8 38.98 -23.90 16.21
N LEU A 9 39.18 -25.15 15.79
CA LEU A 9 39.19 -25.51 14.37
C LEU A 9 37.79 -25.39 13.74
N PHE A 10 36.74 -25.81 14.47
CA PHE A 10 35.35 -25.68 14.03
C PHE A 10 34.89 -24.23 13.95
N ALA A 11 35.27 -23.40 14.93
CA ALA A 11 34.98 -21.97 14.92
C ALA A 11 35.72 -21.27 13.76
N LEU A 12 36.99 -21.61 13.52
CA LEU A 12 37.76 -21.10 12.39
C LEU A 12 37.12 -21.52 11.05
N LEU A 13 36.71 -22.78 10.90
CA LEU A 13 36.05 -23.29 9.70
C LEU A 13 34.68 -22.63 9.46
N ALA A 14 33.87 -22.46 10.50
CA ALA A 14 32.59 -21.75 10.39
C ALA A 14 32.77 -20.28 10.00
N THR A 15 33.82 -19.64 10.53
CA THR A 15 34.15 -18.24 10.21
C THR A 15 34.67 -18.11 8.77
N ILE A 16 35.50 -19.05 8.31
CA ILE A 16 35.97 -19.12 6.92
C ILE A 16 34.80 -19.40 5.97
N CYS A 17 33.89 -20.32 6.31
CA CYS A 17 32.67 -20.56 5.51
C CYS A 17 31.77 -19.33 5.44
N ALA A 18 31.60 -18.60 6.55
CA ALA A 18 30.82 -17.36 6.57
C ALA A 18 31.47 -16.24 5.72
N LEU A 19 32.80 -16.10 5.78
CA LEU A 19 33.57 -15.16 4.95
C LEU A 19 33.53 -15.52 3.46
N VAL A 20 33.64 -16.81 3.12
CA VAL A 20 33.54 -17.30 1.75
C VAL A 20 32.12 -17.11 1.20
N MET A 21 31.08 -17.32 2.01
CA MET A 21 29.70 -16.99 1.66
C MET A 21 29.51 -15.48 1.43
N GLN A 22 30.12 -14.62 2.26
CA GLN A 22 30.09 -13.16 2.05
C GLN A 22 30.74 -12.73 0.72
N VAL A 23 31.84 -13.36 0.32
CA VAL A 23 32.52 -13.10 -0.96
C VAL A 23 31.69 -13.63 -2.14
N LEU A 24 30.98 -14.75 -1.98
CA LEU A 24 30.16 -15.35 -3.03
C LEU A 24 28.84 -14.62 -3.32
N PHE A 25 28.25 -13.99 -2.31
CA PHE A 25 26.97 -13.30 -2.44
C PHE A 25 27.09 -11.77 -2.63
N TRP A 26 28.33 -11.26 -2.75
CA TRP A 26 28.61 -9.85 -2.99
C TRP A 26 29.72 -9.61 -4.06
N PRO A 27 29.59 -10.18 -5.29
CA PRO A 27 30.65 -10.12 -6.30
C PRO A 27 30.97 -8.68 -6.78
N GLU A 28 29.99 -7.77 -6.68
CA GLU A 28 30.13 -6.35 -7.04
C GLU A 28 31.10 -5.59 -6.13
N PHE A 29 31.34 -6.07 -4.91
CA PHE A 29 32.23 -5.40 -3.95
C PHE A 29 33.73 -5.67 -4.22
N LEU A 30 34.05 -6.68 -5.04
CA LEU A 30 35.44 -7.11 -5.32
C LEU A 30 35.83 -7.02 -6.81
N GLY A 31 34.90 -6.70 -7.71
CA GLY A 31 35.18 -6.51 -9.14
C GLY A 31 35.51 -7.80 -9.91
N LEU A 32 35.14 -8.98 -9.38
CA LEU A 32 35.42 -10.29 -10.00
C LEU A 32 34.21 -10.82 -10.78
N GLY A 33 34.46 -11.40 -11.96
CA GLY A 33 33.43 -12.00 -12.83
C GLY A 33 32.99 -13.38 -12.36
N PHE A 34 31.68 -13.68 -12.51
CA PHE A 34 31.02 -14.92 -12.04
C PHE A 34 31.67 -16.24 -12.53
N GLY A 35 32.38 -16.21 -13.66
CA GLY A 35 33.01 -17.40 -14.28
C GLY A 35 34.34 -17.84 -13.65
N GLU A 36 35.02 -17.00 -12.87
CA GLU A 36 36.30 -17.32 -12.23
C GLU A 36 36.13 -17.93 -10.82
N LEU A 37 34.94 -17.77 -10.22
CA LEU A 37 34.60 -18.24 -8.88
C LEU A 37 34.23 -19.74 -8.81
N THR A 38 33.77 -20.31 -9.92
CA THR A 38 33.21 -21.68 -9.99
C THR A 38 34.22 -22.79 -9.63
N PRO A 39 35.47 -22.80 -10.12
CA PRO A 39 36.44 -23.84 -9.78
C PRO A 39 36.85 -23.80 -8.30
N LEU A 40 36.97 -22.60 -7.73
CA LEU A 40 37.36 -22.37 -6.33
C LEU A 40 36.26 -22.86 -5.37
N VAL A 41 34.99 -22.61 -5.72
CA VAL A 41 33.81 -23.04 -4.94
C VAL A 41 33.66 -24.55 -4.95
N PHE A 42 33.85 -25.21 -6.10
CA PHE A 42 33.83 -26.67 -6.17
C PHE A 42 35.00 -27.31 -5.42
N TRP A 43 36.18 -26.68 -5.43
CA TRP A 43 37.34 -27.17 -4.67
C TRP A 43 37.13 -27.07 -3.15
N ILE A 44 36.58 -25.95 -2.67
CA ILE A 44 36.29 -25.72 -1.24
C ILE A 44 35.14 -26.60 -0.74
N LEU A 45 34.04 -26.73 -1.50
CA LEU A 45 32.94 -27.61 -1.15
C LEU A 45 33.36 -29.09 -1.20
N GLY A 46 34.18 -29.49 -2.18
CA GLY A 46 34.75 -30.83 -2.28
C GLY A 46 35.66 -31.17 -1.11
N PHE A 47 36.55 -30.25 -0.72
CA PHE A 47 37.46 -30.45 0.42
C PHE A 47 36.69 -30.51 1.74
N THR A 48 35.66 -29.67 1.91
CA THR A 48 34.82 -29.65 3.12
C THR A 48 33.94 -30.90 3.21
N ALA A 49 33.40 -31.38 2.09
CA ALA A 49 32.61 -32.62 2.05
C ALA A 49 33.47 -33.86 2.32
N VAL A 50 34.66 -33.97 1.72
CA VAL A 50 35.59 -35.10 1.96
C VAL A 50 36.06 -35.15 3.41
N PHE A 51 36.28 -34.01 4.05
CA PHE A 51 36.74 -33.96 5.45
C PHE A 51 35.61 -34.21 6.46
N VAL A 52 34.41 -33.65 6.22
CA VAL A 52 33.25 -33.82 7.12
C VAL A 52 32.64 -35.22 7.00
N PHE A 53 32.52 -35.75 5.77
CA PHE A 53 32.03 -37.12 5.58
C PHE A 53 33.12 -38.16 5.88
N GLY A 54 34.38 -37.94 5.50
CA GLY A 54 35.46 -38.89 5.75
C GLY A 54 35.69 -39.18 7.25
N PHE A 55 35.47 -38.18 8.12
CA PHE A 55 35.68 -38.32 9.56
C PHE A 55 34.50 -38.97 10.31
N HIS A 56 33.26 -38.80 9.84
CA HIS A 56 32.08 -39.50 10.39
C HIS A 56 31.90 -40.91 9.82
N PHE A 57 32.20 -41.10 8.53
CA PHE A 57 32.06 -42.40 7.86
C PHE A 57 33.10 -43.41 8.36
N TRP A 58 34.31 -42.98 8.73
CA TRP A 58 35.37 -43.89 9.23
C TRP A 58 35.15 -44.37 10.68
N ARG A 59 34.35 -43.65 11.48
CA ARG A 59 34.09 -43.98 12.89
C ARG A 59 32.93 -44.97 13.07
N ASP A 60 31.89 -44.86 12.24
CA ASP A 60 30.61 -45.56 12.45
C ASP A 60 30.30 -46.64 11.37
N LEU A 61 31.28 -46.93 10.49
CA LEU A 61 31.17 -47.92 9.40
C LEU A 61 30.77 -49.35 9.82
N PRO A 62 31.17 -49.88 10.99
CA PRO A 62 30.86 -51.28 11.33
C PRO A 62 29.43 -51.55 11.87
N GLN A 63 28.70 -50.55 12.39
CA GLN A 63 27.44 -50.80 13.13
C GLN A 63 26.15 -50.39 12.41
N ILE A 64 26.22 -49.54 11.39
CA ILE A 64 25.02 -49.06 10.66
C ILE A 64 24.55 -50.07 9.60
N PHE A 65 25.41 -51.01 9.18
CA PHE A 65 25.09 -52.01 8.15
C PHE A 65 24.09 -53.12 8.57
N TYR A 66 23.66 -53.18 9.84
CA TYR A 66 22.89 -54.32 10.36
C TYR A 66 21.54 -53.99 11.07
N HIS A 67 20.84 -52.89 10.72
CA HIS A 67 19.39 -52.58 10.97
C HIS A 67 19.05 -51.42 11.95
N PRO A 68 18.36 -50.34 11.51
CA PRO A 68 17.74 -49.35 12.42
C PRO A 68 16.20 -49.50 12.55
N THR A 69 15.66 -49.44 13.78
CA THR A 69 14.21 -49.35 14.09
C THR A 69 13.88 -48.20 15.08
N ARG A 70 12.58 -47.84 15.18
CA ARG A 70 12.02 -46.65 15.89
C ARG A 70 12.43 -46.47 17.37
N SER A 71 12.95 -47.49 18.04
CA SER A 71 13.38 -47.45 19.45
C SER A 71 14.61 -46.56 19.70
N SER A 72 15.46 -46.35 18.70
CA SER A 72 16.66 -45.50 18.81
C SER A 72 16.34 -44.02 18.99
N PHE A 73 15.16 -43.58 18.56
CA PHE A 73 14.75 -42.18 18.63
C PHE A 73 14.18 -41.80 20.01
N VAL A 74 13.54 -42.74 20.72
CA VAL A 74 12.95 -42.52 22.05
C VAL A 74 14.02 -42.55 23.15
N ALA A 75 15.05 -43.37 23.01
CA ALA A 75 16.18 -43.42 23.94
C ALA A 75 17.01 -42.12 23.94
N LEU A 76 17.11 -41.44 22.78
CA LEU A 76 17.85 -40.18 22.64
C LEU A 76 17.14 -39.02 23.38
N THR A 77 15.80 -39.01 23.37
CA THR A 77 14.99 -37.99 24.03
C THR A 77 14.97 -38.15 25.56
N ALA A 78 15.00 -39.38 26.07
CA ALA A 78 15.06 -39.65 27.51
C ALA A 78 16.42 -39.29 28.13
N LEU A 79 17.52 -39.44 27.39
CA LEU A 79 18.87 -39.11 27.86
C LEU A 79 19.09 -37.59 27.98
N LEU A 80 18.44 -36.79 27.11
CA LEU A 80 18.49 -35.33 27.15
C LEU A 80 17.75 -34.72 28.36
N LEU A 81 16.72 -35.41 28.89
CA LEU A 81 15.97 -34.94 30.06
C LEU A 81 16.66 -35.27 31.39
N ILE A 82 17.49 -36.32 31.44
CA ILE A 82 18.24 -36.72 32.65
C ILE A 82 19.44 -35.81 32.91
N VAL A 83 20.02 -35.22 31.86
CA VAL A 83 21.18 -34.30 31.97
C VAL A 83 20.80 -32.92 32.54
N VAL A 84 19.52 -32.56 32.55
CA VAL A 84 19.02 -31.25 33.01
C VAL A 84 18.68 -31.25 34.52
N GLY A 85 18.59 -32.41 35.17
CA GLY A 85 18.05 -32.53 36.54
C GLY A 85 19.02 -32.53 37.73
N CYS A 86 20.34 -32.54 37.54
CA CYS A 86 21.29 -32.73 38.65
C CYS A 86 22.36 -31.63 38.73
N SER A 87 22.17 -30.64 39.61
CA SER A 87 23.19 -30.17 40.58
C SER A 87 22.72 -28.91 41.32
N GLU A 88 22.03 -29.15 42.44
CA GLU A 88 21.58 -28.13 43.39
C GLU A 88 22.43 -28.25 44.66
N GLN A 89 23.48 -27.41 44.84
CA GLN A 89 24.12 -27.22 46.17
C GLN A 89 25.07 -26.01 46.33
N GLN A 90 24.91 -24.91 45.58
CA GLN A 90 25.68 -23.66 45.83
C GLN A 90 24.84 -22.38 45.81
N PHE A 91 23.54 -22.50 46.09
CA PHE A 91 22.55 -21.45 45.85
C PHE A 91 22.57 -20.25 46.83
N TRP A 92 23.18 -20.35 48.01
CA TRP A 92 22.94 -19.35 49.07
C TRP A 92 24.06 -18.34 49.38
N SER A 93 25.24 -18.39 48.73
CA SER A 93 26.38 -17.53 49.15
C SER A 93 26.69 -16.30 48.26
N LYS A 94 25.92 -16.04 47.19
CA LYS A 94 26.23 -14.98 46.21
C LYS A 94 25.23 -13.82 46.13
N PHE A 95 24.29 -13.73 47.08
CA PHE A 95 23.17 -12.77 46.99
C PHE A 95 23.49 -11.31 47.40
N SER A 96 24.76 -10.91 47.50
CA SER A 96 25.14 -9.63 48.14
C SER A 96 25.87 -8.61 47.25
N GLU A 97 25.84 -8.72 45.91
CA GLU A 97 26.54 -7.75 45.06
C GLU A 97 25.64 -6.56 44.60
N PRO A 98 25.99 -5.30 44.95
CA PRO A 98 25.25 -4.08 44.56
C PRO A 98 25.18 -3.82 43.05
N LEU A 99 26.12 -4.39 42.27
CA LEU A 99 26.18 -4.23 40.81
C LEU A 99 25.05 -4.98 40.08
N LEU A 100 24.48 -6.02 40.69
CA LEU A 100 23.28 -6.70 40.20
C LEU A 100 22.06 -5.77 40.29
N TRP A 101 21.93 -4.98 41.35
CA TRP A 101 20.85 -3.99 41.45
C TRP A 101 20.98 -2.90 40.37
N ALA A 102 22.21 -2.50 40.03
CA ALA A 102 22.44 -1.52 38.97
C ALA A 102 22.05 -2.04 37.57
N SER A 103 22.31 -3.32 37.26
CA SER A 103 21.91 -3.91 35.97
C SER A 103 20.39 -4.12 35.86
N TRP A 104 19.73 -4.46 36.98
CA TRP A 104 18.26 -4.47 37.05
C TRP A 104 17.66 -3.07 36.92
N VAL A 105 18.26 -2.04 37.53
CA VAL A 105 17.82 -0.64 37.38
C VAL A 105 18.01 -0.14 35.95
N VAL A 106 19.11 -0.50 35.27
CA VAL A 106 19.33 -0.16 33.86
C VAL A 106 18.33 -0.90 32.95
N ALA A 107 18.12 -2.20 33.15
CA ALA A 107 17.14 -2.98 32.39
C ALA A 107 15.69 -2.48 32.62
N LEU A 108 15.32 -2.19 33.87
CA LEU A 108 14.03 -1.60 34.24
C LEU A 108 13.88 -0.17 33.70
N SER A 109 14.94 0.64 33.69
CA SER A 109 14.92 2.01 33.13
C SER A 109 14.82 2.05 31.61
N LEU A 110 15.23 0.98 30.91
CA LEU A 110 14.97 0.78 29.47
C LEU A 110 13.56 0.19 29.22
N TRP A 111 13.01 -0.52 30.21
CA TRP A 111 11.67 -1.11 30.19
C TRP A 111 10.55 -0.11 30.50
N ILE A 112 10.73 0.78 31.48
CA ILE A 112 9.68 1.69 32.01
C ILE A 112 9.17 2.69 30.97
N PRO A 113 10.01 3.36 30.15
CA PRO A 113 9.51 4.26 29.10
C PRO A 113 8.71 3.49 28.02
N SER A 114 9.14 2.27 27.73
CA SER A 114 8.49 1.37 26.75
C SER A 114 7.14 0.86 27.26
N LEU A 115 7.03 0.53 28.56
CA LEU A 115 5.80 0.11 29.22
C LEU A 115 4.84 1.28 29.52
N GLU A 116 5.34 2.46 29.86
CA GLU A 116 4.49 3.66 30.00
C GLU A 116 3.85 4.06 28.67
N LEU A 117 4.57 3.93 27.54
CA LEU A 117 4.00 4.13 26.20
C LEU A 117 2.86 3.13 25.88
N ILE A 118 2.97 1.91 26.40
CA ILE A 118 2.04 0.80 26.14
C ILE A 118 0.84 0.80 27.10
N LEU A 119 1.03 1.22 28.36
CA LEU A 119 0.02 1.11 29.42
C LEU A 119 -0.86 2.35 29.58
N LYS A 120 -0.43 3.55 29.15
CA LYS A 120 -1.16 4.79 29.45
C LYS A 120 -2.26 5.21 28.49
N ASN A 121 -2.45 4.58 27.33
CA ASN A 121 -3.46 5.07 26.37
C ASN A 121 -4.39 3.99 25.83
N ARG A 122 -5.69 4.31 25.87
CA ARG A 122 -6.82 3.49 25.46
C ARG A 122 -6.59 2.87 24.07
N TRP A 123 -6.51 1.55 24.03
CA TRP A 123 -6.17 0.69 22.89
C TRP A 123 -6.97 0.92 21.59
N ILE A 124 -8.13 1.58 21.67
CA ILE A 124 -9.04 1.83 20.53
C ILE A 124 -8.71 3.15 19.81
N GLU A 125 -8.13 4.15 20.50
CA GLU A 125 -7.74 5.44 19.91
C GLU A 125 -6.42 5.33 19.13
N VAL A 126 -5.49 4.45 19.57
CA VAL A 126 -4.19 4.21 18.92
C VAL A 126 -4.36 3.71 17.48
N TRP A 127 -5.42 2.96 17.16
CA TRP A 127 -5.69 2.54 15.79
C TRP A 127 -5.99 3.69 14.83
N LYS A 128 -6.53 4.81 15.33
CA LYS A 128 -6.80 6.01 14.51
C LYS A 128 -5.57 6.92 14.38
N THR A 129 -4.68 6.93 15.36
CA THR A 129 -3.44 7.73 15.35
C THR A 129 -2.20 6.98 14.84
N LYS A 130 -2.24 5.64 14.69
CA LYS A 130 -1.12 4.81 14.23
C LYS A 130 -0.65 5.11 12.79
N ARG A 131 -1.51 5.69 11.94
CA ARG A 131 -1.17 6.07 10.55
C ARG A 131 0.05 7.02 10.46
N ALA A 132 0.41 7.73 11.53
CA ALA A 132 1.50 8.69 11.53
C ALA A 132 2.85 8.12 12.01
N THR A 133 2.86 7.04 12.78
CA THR A 133 4.07 6.56 13.49
C THR A 133 4.77 5.36 12.86
N GLU A 134 4.09 4.51 12.09
CA GLU A 134 4.70 3.29 11.53
C GLU A 134 5.33 3.50 10.15
N GLY A 135 4.76 4.39 9.31
CA GLY A 135 5.43 4.90 8.11
C GLY A 135 6.77 5.57 8.39
N LEU A 136 7.00 6.06 9.62
CA LEU A 136 8.30 6.60 10.05
C LEU A 136 9.35 5.52 10.30
N ILE A 137 9.04 4.24 10.52
CA ILE A 137 10.06 3.23 10.87
C ILE A 137 10.66 2.61 9.61
N ASP A 138 9.84 2.22 8.63
CA ASP A 138 10.32 1.70 7.34
C ASP A 138 10.94 2.81 6.48
N SER A 139 10.33 4.00 6.42
CA SER A 139 10.90 5.12 5.66
C SER A 139 12.11 5.78 6.34
N SER A 140 12.27 5.69 7.66
CA SER A 140 13.47 6.25 8.34
C SER A 140 14.71 5.37 8.17
N ILE A 141 14.54 4.06 7.96
CA ILE A 141 15.67 3.16 7.71
C ILE A 141 16.12 3.27 6.24
N GLU A 142 15.20 3.43 5.28
CA GLU A 142 15.54 3.57 3.85
C GLU A 142 15.80 5.02 3.39
N ASN A 143 15.05 6.02 3.89
CA ASN A 143 15.10 7.41 3.39
C ASN A 143 15.85 8.41 4.31
N SER A 144 16.27 8.00 5.51
CA SER A 144 17.06 8.87 6.40
C SER A 144 18.41 8.22 6.75
N PRO A 145 19.47 8.49 5.96
CA PRO A 145 20.80 7.94 6.24
C PRO A 145 21.34 8.35 7.61
N ALA A 146 20.78 9.38 8.27
CA ALA A 146 21.16 9.77 9.63
C ALA A 146 20.62 8.79 10.70
N THR A 147 19.39 8.30 10.56
CA THR A 147 18.79 7.36 11.52
C THR A 147 19.37 5.96 11.38
N ALA A 148 19.60 5.51 10.13
CA ALA A 148 20.31 4.27 9.84
C ALA A 148 21.77 4.29 10.31
N ARG A 149 22.47 5.43 10.18
CA ARG A 149 23.80 5.62 10.77
C ARG A 149 23.75 5.60 12.31
N GLY A 150 22.76 6.26 12.90
CA GLY A 150 22.58 6.28 14.36
C GLY A 150 22.36 4.88 14.95
N SER A 151 21.48 4.08 14.35
CA SER A 151 21.23 2.71 14.78
C SER A 151 22.45 1.81 14.58
N LEU A 152 23.21 1.98 13.48
CA LEU A 152 24.47 1.26 13.27
C LEU A 152 25.49 1.57 14.36
N PHE A 153 25.70 2.85 14.70
CA PHE A 153 26.63 3.24 15.77
C PHE A 153 26.18 2.73 17.14
N MET A 154 24.86 2.73 17.42
CA MET A 154 24.33 2.14 18.65
C MET A 154 24.60 0.63 18.73
N LEU A 155 24.39 -0.11 17.64
CA LEU A 155 24.66 -1.55 17.61
C LEU A 155 26.15 -1.86 17.75
N LEU A 156 27.01 -1.10 17.07
CA LEU A 156 28.48 -1.19 17.23
C LEU A 156 28.91 -0.89 18.67
N GLY A 157 28.37 0.16 19.28
CA GLY A 157 28.63 0.48 20.69
C GLY A 157 28.18 -0.64 21.62
N ALA A 158 26.98 -1.19 21.40
CA ALA A 158 26.44 -2.28 22.20
C ALA A 158 27.27 -3.57 22.09
N GLY A 159 27.68 -3.96 20.89
CA GLY A 159 28.52 -5.15 20.72
C GLY A 159 29.92 -5.00 21.34
N LEU A 160 30.52 -3.80 21.25
CA LEU A 160 31.78 -3.50 21.96
C LEU A 160 31.62 -3.56 23.48
N ALA A 161 30.50 -3.06 24.01
CA ALA A 161 30.18 -3.16 25.43
C ALA A 161 30.02 -4.62 25.88
N VAL A 162 29.36 -5.46 25.06
CA VAL A 162 29.26 -6.91 25.29
C VAL A 162 30.65 -7.56 25.32
N ALA A 163 31.54 -7.20 24.37
CA ALA A 163 32.91 -7.72 24.37
C ALA A 163 33.67 -7.35 25.64
N PHE A 164 33.63 -6.07 26.04
CA PHE A 164 34.34 -5.59 27.21
C PHE A 164 33.82 -6.22 28.50
N PHE A 165 32.49 -6.33 28.65
CA PHE A 165 31.86 -6.96 29.80
C PHE A 165 32.32 -8.42 29.97
N TRP A 166 32.26 -9.23 28.92
CA TRP A 166 32.66 -10.63 29.01
C TRP A 166 34.17 -10.83 29.10
N ALA A 167 34.97 -9.97 28.45
CA ALA A 167 36.44 -9.98 28.61
C ALA A 167 36.86 -9.69 30.06
N SER A 168 36.24 -8.70 30.70
CA SER A 168 36.52 -8.36 32.10
C SER A 168 36.04 -9.44 33.09
N ARG A 169 34.96 -10.16 32.78
CA ARG A 169 34.42 -11.19 33.69
C ARG A 169 35.15 -12.53 33.63
N SER A 170 35.75 -12.83 32.49
CA SER A 170 36.44 -14.10 32.20
C SER A 170 37.96 -13.98 32.16
N ASP A 171 38.50 -12.78 32.37
CA ASP A 171 39.92 -12.43 32.17
C ASP A 171 40.47 -12.85 30.80
N SER A 172 39.61 -12.93 29.78
CA SER A 172 39.95 -13.40 28.44
C SER A 172 39.27 -12.58 27.35
N TRP A 173 40.08 -11.87 26.57
CA TRP A 173 39.61 -11.13 25.39
C TRP A 173 39.01 -12.04 24.32
N GLN A 174 39.40 -13.32 24.26
CA GLN A 174 38.84 -14.27 23.31
C GLN A 174 37.34 -14.50 23.59
N VAL A 175 36.97 -14.69 24.87
CA VAL A 175 35.57 -14.89 25.29
C VAL A 175 34.73 -13.64 25.02
N GLY A 176 35.29 -12.45 25.27
CA GLY A 176 34.64 -11.17 24.95
C GLY A 176 34.39 -10.99 23.46
N LEU A 177 35.40 -11.21 22.62
CA LEU A 177 35.27 -11.09 21.16
C LEU A 177 34.29 -12.12 20.59
N GLU A 178 34.27 -13.35 21.12
CA GLU A 178 33.28 -14.36 20.73
C GLU A 178 31.84 -13.91 21.08
N ALA A 179 31.62 -13.33 22.25
CA ALA A 179 30.30 -12.83 22.65
C ALA A 179 29.83 -11.69 21.75
N ALA A 180 30.72 -10.75 21.42
CA ALA A 180 30.40 -9.66 20.49
C ALA A 180 30.13 -10.17 19.06
N ALA A 181 30.92 -11.12 18.56
CA ALA A 181 30.69 -11.73 17.25
C ALA A 181 29.30 -12.39 17.17
N ARG A 182 28.88 -13.10 18.22
CA ARG A 182 27.54 -13.71 18.33
C ARG A 182 26.44 -12.65 18.39
N PHE A 183 26.65 -11.58 19.15
CA PHE A 183 25.72 -10.45 19.22
C PHE A 183 25.52 -9.83 17.83
N TYR A 184 26.62 -9.47 17.14
CA TYR A 184 26.55 -8.89 15.79
C TYR A 184 25.91 -9.82 14.77
N ALA A 185 26.18 -11.13 14.84
CA ALA A 185 25.55 -12.10 13.96
C ALA A 185 24.01 -12.11 14.09
N LEU A 186 23.49 -11.80 15.28
CA LEU A 186 22.05 -11.72 15.56
C LEU A 186 21.47 -10.30 15.46
N CYS A 187 22.31 -9.27 15.25
CA CYS A 187 21.85 -7.91 14.99
C CYS A 187 21.26 -7.73 13.59
N ILE A 188 21.57 -8.62 12.65
CA ILE A 188 21.05 -8.55 11.27
C ILE A 188 19.70 -9.25 11.22
N PRO A 189 18.59 -8.52 11.01
CA PRO A 189 17.28 -9.14 11.02
C PRO A 189 16.98 -9.82 9.69
N PHE A 190 17.46 -11.05 9.54
CA PHE A 190 17.34 -11.81 8.28
C PHE A 190 15.88 -12.04 7.89
N SER A 191 15.00 -12.36 8.85
CA SER A 191 13.59 -12.65 8.56
C SER A 191 12.82 -11.42 8.06
N SER A 192 13.08 -10.24 8.63
CA SER A 192 12.33 -9.03 8.30
C SER A 192 12.60 -8.52 6.90
N ARG A 193 13.82 -8.70 6.40
CA ARG A 193 14.19 -8.36 5.01
C ARG A 193 13.42 -9.19 3.98
N HIS A 194 12.99 -10.41 4.34
CA HIS A 194 12.24 -11.28 3.44
C HIS A 194 10.72 -11.22 3.64
N SER A 195 10.25 -10.85 4.84
CA SER A 195 8.82 -10.82 5.15
C SER A 195 8.05 -9.78 4.34
N SER A 196 8.58 -8.56 4.21
CA SER A 196 7.92 -7.48 3.48
C SER A 196 7.69 -7.79 1.97
N PRO A 197 8.71 -8.21 1.18
CA PRO A 197 8.48 -8.64 -0.21
C PRO A 197 7.48 -9.78 -0.37
N LEU A 198 7.48 -10.75 0.55
CA LEU A 198 6.58 -11.90 0.49
C LEU A 198 5.13 -11.52 0.84
N ILE A 199 4.95 -10.62 1.80
CA ILE A 199 3.63 -10.04 2.10
C ILE A 199 3.12 -9.24 0.89
N ARG A 200 3.96 -8.36 0.31
CA ARG A 200 3.60 -7.62 -0.91
C ARG A 200 3.16 -8.55 -2.04
N LEU A 201 3.93 -9.61 -2.31
CA LEU A 201 3.58 -10.58 -3.34
C LEU A 201 2.26 -11.30 -3.03
N SER A 202 2.03 -11.71 -1.77
CA SER A 202 0.77 -12.37 -1.38
C SER A 202 -0.45 -11.47 -1.56
N VAL A 203 -0.32 -10.18 -1.20
CA VAL A 203 -1.33 -9.15 -1.43
C VAL A 203 -1.61 -8.97 -2.92
N GLN A 204 -0.55 -8.91 -3.74
CA GLN A 204 -0.71 -8.79 -5.20
C GLN A 204 -1.43 -9.99 -5.80
N ILE A 205 -1.07 -11.22 -5.39
CA ILE A 205 -1.73 -12.45 -5.86
C ILE A 205 -3.20 -12.45 -5.45
N ARG A 206 -3.51 -12.09 -4.19
CA ARG A 206 -4.89 -12.02 -3.70
C ARG A 206 -5.69 -10.92 -4.41
N ALA A 207 -5.11 -9.75 -4.63
CA ALA A 207 -5.73 -8.66 -5.38
C ALA A 207 -6.01 -9.11 -6.83
N PHE A 208 -5.05 -9.78 -7.47
CA PHE A 208 -5.21 -10.32 -8.82
C PHE A 208 -6.34 -11.35 -8.90
N ALA A 209 -6.44 -12.25 -7.92
CA ALA A 209 -7.54 -13.22 -7.84
C ALA A 209 -8.92 -12.55 -7.69
N ARG A 210 -8.98 -11.28 -7.25
CA ARG A 210 -10.19 -10.45 -7.17
C ARG A 210 -10.32 -9.46 -8.34
N GLY A 211 -9.57 -9.66 -9.42
CA GLY A 211 -9.69 -8.82 -10.61
C GLY A 211 -8.95 -7.49 -10.55
N ILE A 212 -8.04 -7.32 -9.58
CA ILE A 212 -7.30 -6.08 -9.32
C ILE A 212 -5.82 -6.29 -9.65
N TRP A 213 -5.34 -5.60 -10.67
CA TRP A 213 -3.94 -5.60 -11.05
C TRP A 213 -3.20 -4.50 -10.29
N VAL A 214 -2.16 -4.90 -9.55
CA VAL A 214 -1.27 -3.98 -8.85
C VAL A 214 0.00 -3.83 -9.66
N ARG A 215 0.22 -2.65 -10.25
CA ARG A 215 1.35 -2.43 -11.16
C ARG A 215 2.69 -2.50 -10.44
N ARG A 216 2.76 -1.99 -9.22
CA ARG A 216 3.98 -1.85 -8.42
C ARG A 216 3.73 -2.38 -7.01
N PRO A 217 4.51 -3.37 -6.52
CA PRO A 217 4.32 -3.91 -5.17
C PRO A 217 4.41 -2.86 -4.06
N GLU A 218 5.20 -1.81 -4.28
CA GLU A 218 5.40 -0.70 -3.34
C GLU A 218 4.13 0.16 -3.16
N ALA A 219 3.13 -0.01 -4.02
CA ALA A 219 1.83 0.64 -3.86
C ALA A 219 1.12 0.20 -2.57
N LEU A 220 1.39 -1.02 -2.05
CA LEU A 220 0.91 -1.45 -0.73
C LEU A 220 1.45 -0.54 0.38
N ASP A 221 2.74 -0.25 0.38
CA ASP A 221 3.38 0.57 1.42
C ASP A 221 2.87 2.01 1.35
N ARG A 222 2.73 2.56 0.13
CA ARG A 222 2.16 3.89 -0.09
C ARG A 222 0.69 3.98 0.37
N MET A 223 -0.07 2.89 0.29
CA MET A 223 -1.47 2.86 0.71
C MET A 223 -1.63 3.14 2.21
N GLU A 224 -0.62 2.82 3.03
CA GLU A 224 -0.60 3.11 4.46
C GLU A 224 -0.67 4.61 4.76
N GLU A 225 -0.04 5.42 3.92
CA GLU A 225 0.01 6.87 4.09
C GLU A 225 -1.24 7.60 3.57
N VAL A 226 -2.07 6.93 2.76
CA VAL A 226 -3.27 7.54 2.16
C VAL A 226 -4.27 7.93 3.25
N ASN A 227 -4.73 9.18 3.20
CA ASN A 227 -5.75 9.68 4.12
C ASN A 227 -7.05 10.05 3.41
N GLN A 228 -6.96 10.45 2.14
CA GLN A 228 -8.09 10.93 1.36
C GLN A 228 -8.24 10.13 0.08
N ILE A 229 -9.48 9.82 -0.28
CA ILE A 229 -9.82 9.15 -1.53
C ILE A 229 -10.76 10.08 -2.30
N ALA A 230 -10.31 10.56 -3.45
CA ALA A 230 -11.10 11.38 -4.35
C ALA A 230 -11.56 10.53 -5.53
N PHE A 231 -12.87 10.53 -5.77
CA PHE A 231 -13.47 9.87 -6.93
C PHE A 231 -13.74 10.89 -8.04
N ASP A 232 -13.54 10.47 -9.28
CA ASP A 232 -14.24 11.08 -10.40
C ASP A 232 -15.74 10.71 -10.37
N LYS A 233 -16.60 11.52 -11.01
CA LYS A 233 -18.03 11.18 -11.13
C LYS A 233 -18.29 10.22 -12.28
N THR A 234 -18.04 10.69 -13.50
CA THR A 234 -18.62 10.16 -14.73
C THR A 234 -18.00 8.82 -15.10
N GLY A 235 -18.82 7.77 -15.11
CA GLY A 235 -18.37 6.40 -15.37
C GLY A 235 -17.61 5.76 -14.20
N THR A 236 -17.39 6.51 -13.11
CA THR A 236 -16.75 6.06 -11.87
C THR A 236 -17.82 5.79 -10.81
N LEU A 237 -18.33 6.82 -10.11
CA LEU A 237 -19.44 6.67 -9.16
C LEU A 237 -20.80 6.56 -9.87
N SER A 238 -20.89 7.11 -11.08
CA SER A 238 -22.04 6.96 -11.95
C SER A 238 -21.84 5.89 -13.02
N LEU A 239 -22.93 5.51 -13.69
CA LEU A 239 -22.88 4.57 -14.81
C LEU A 239 -22.15 5.15 -16.02
N GLY A 240 -22.09 6.49 -16.14
CA GLY A 240 -21.58 7.18 -17.33
C GLY A 240 -22.52 7.05 -18.52
N LEU A 241 -23.79 6.76 -18.25
CA LEU A 241 -24.86 6.56 -19.22
C LEU A 241 -26.01 7.53 -18.90
N PRO A 242 -25.81 8.83 -19.19
CA PRO A 242 -26.78 9.84 -18.86
C PRO A 242 -28.08 9.66 -19.65
N LYS A 243 -29.18 10.15 -19.08
CA LYS A 243 -30.51 10.13 -19.71
C LYS A 243 -31.16 11.50 -19.57
N VAL A 244 -31.96 11.87 -20.56
CA VAL A 244 -32.80 13.07 -20.48
C VAL A 244 -33.91 12.80 -19.46
N VAL A 245 -33.98 13.60 -18.40
CA VAL A 245 -35.03 13.47 -17.39
C VAL A 245 -36.17 14.44 -17.63
N ARG A 246 -35.88 15.60 -18.23
CA ARG A 246 -36.86 16.64 -18.50
C ARG A 246 -36.34 17.62 -19.53
N VAL A 247 -37.24 18.12 -20.36
CA VAL A 247 -37.01 19.26 -21.25
C VAL A 247 -37.91 20.40 -20.81
N VAL A 248 -37.36 21.60 -20.66
CA VAL A 248 -38.09 22.81 -20.27
C VAL A 248 -37.92 23.83 -21.37
N SER A 249 -39.03 24.33 -21.91
CA SER A 249 -39.05 25.33 -22.97
C SER A 249 -39.52 26.68 -22.47
N VAL A 250 -39.19 27.74 -23.20
CA VAL A 250 -39.80 29.06 -23.01
C VAL A 250 -41.25 29.08 -23.50
N GLU A 251 -42.01 30.08 -23.07
CA GLU A 251 -43.37 30.29 -23.57
C GLU A 251 -43.39 30.38 -25.11
N ASN A 252 -44.39 29.73 -25.73
CA ASN A 252 -44.58 29.63 -27.19
C ASN A 252 -43.61 28.71 -27.95
N ILE A 253 -42.70 28.01 -27.27
CA ILE A 253 -41.87 26.96 -27.88
C ILE A 253 -42.23 25.62 -27.25
N SER A 254 -42.39 24.59 -28.08
CA SER A 254 -42.67 23.24 -27.57
C SER A 254 -41.40 22.58 -27.03
N HIS A 255 -41.54 21.74 -25.99
CA HIS A 255 -40.41 20.93 -25.50
C HIS A 255 -39.80 20.05 -26.60
N LYS A 256 -40.63 19.55 -27.53
CA LYS A 256 -40.18 18.77 -28.69
C LYS A 256 -39.29 19.57 -29.63
N GLU A 257 -39.59 20.85 -29.81
CA GLU A 257 -38.77 21.74 -30.64
C GLU A 257 -37.41 22.02 -29.97
N VAL A 258 -37.38 22.24 -28.65
CA VAL A 258 -36.12 22.36 -27.89
C VAL A 258 -35.29 21.09 -28.01
N LEU A 259 -35.91 19.92 -27.81
CA LEU A 259 -35.24 18.63 -27.92
C LEU A 259 -34.74 18.34 -29.34
N GLN A 260 -35.55 18.63 -30.36
CA GLN A 260 -35.17 18.48 -31.76
C GLN A 260 -33.97 19.36 -32.11
N MET A 261 -33.97 20.63 -31.69
CA MET A 261 -32.84 21.53 -31.89
C MET A 261 -31.60 21.01 -31.17
N ALA A 262 -31.71 20.67 -29.89
CA ALA A 262 -30.59 20.15 -29.11
C ALA A 262 -29.97 18.89 -29.75
N ALA A 263 -30.80 17.90 -30.06
CA ALA A 263 -30.38 16.66 -30.70
C ALA A 263 -29.78 16.93 -32.09
N SER A 264 -30.35 17.88 -32.85
CA SER A 264 -29.82 18.22 -34.16
C SER A 264 -28.41 18.78 -34.08
N ALA A 265 -28.13 19.65 -33.10
CA ALA A 265 -26.80 20.22 -32.90
C ALA A 265 -25.77 19.19 -32.42
N GLU A 266 -26.21 18.20 -31.65
CA GLU A 266 -25.39 17.16 -31.05
C GLU A 266 -25.20 15.92 -31.96
N GLN A 267 -25.73 15.95 -33.19
CA GLN A 267 -25.54 14.89 -34.18
C GLN A 267 -24.05 14.62 -34.43
N GLY A 268 -23.64 13.35 -34.33
CA GLY A 268 -22.27 12.92 -34.58
C GLY A 268 -21.27 13.20 -33.45
N ALA A 269 -21.68 13.88 -32.37
CA ALA A 269 -20.82 14.07 -31.21
C ALA A 269 -20.69 12.76 -30.40
N SER A 270 -19.47 12.44 -29.96
CA SER A 270 -19.16 11.23 -29.19
C SER A 270 -19.42 11.37 -27.69
N HIS A 271 -19.79 12.57 -27.23
CA HIS A 271 -19.97 12.85 -25.80
C HIS A 271 -21.20 12.10 -25.24
N PRO A 272 -21.14 11.49 -24.03
CA PRO A 272 -22.27 10.77 -23.45
C PRO A 272 -23.56 11.61 -23.34
N TYR A 273 -23.46 12.88 -22.95
CA TYR A 273 -24.62 13.80 -22.93
C TYR A 273 -25.23 14.03 -24.33
N ALA A 274 -24.40 14.15 -25.36
CA ALA A 274 -24.86 14.31 -26.74
C ALA A 274 -25.64 13.07 -27.19
N GLN A 275 -25.08 11.89 -26.94
CA GLN A 275 -25.72 10.61 -27.24
C GLN A 275 -27.06 10.46 -26.53
N ALA A 276 -27.15 10.86 -25.26
CA ALA A 276 -28.40 10.82 -24.50
C ALA A 276 -29.49 11.73 -25.08
N ILE A 277 -29.12 12.95 -25.50
CA ILE A 277 -30.06 13.89 -26.13
C ILE A 277 -30.55 13.35 -27.48
N VAL A 278 -29.63 12.84 -28.31
CA VAL A 278 -29.96 12.25 -29.62
C VAL A 278 -30.86 11.03 -29.46
N GLN A 279 -30.53 10.14 -28.53
CA GLN A 279 -31.32 8.94 -28.25
C GLN A 279 -32.74 9.28 -27.75
N GLU A 280 -32.88 10.31 -26.91
CA GLU A 280 -34.21 10.77 -26.47
C GLU A 280 -35.04 11.29 -27.65
N ALA A 281 -34.44 12.10 -28.53
CA ALA A 281 -35.13 12.62 -29.71
C ALA A 281 -35.55 11.51 -30.69
N GLU A 282 -34.70 10.49 -30.87
CA GLU A 282 -35.03 9.29 -31.67
C GLU A 282 -36.18 8.50 -31.04
N SER A 283 -36.20 8.36 -29.71
CA SER A 283 -37.29 7.68 -28.99
C SER A 283 -38.64 8.40 -29.14
N GLU A 284 -38.61 9.73 -29.18
CA GLU A 284 -39.77 10.58 -29.48
C GLU A 284 -40.12 10.66 -30.97
N LYS A 285 -39.34 9.99 -31.84
CA LYS A 285 -39.49 9.97 -33.30
C LYS A 285 -39.38 11.35 -33.94
N LEU A 286 -38.52 12.22 -33.40
CA LEU A 286 -38.24 13.54 -33.96
C LEU A 286 -37.27 13.41 -35.14
N SER A 287 -37.59 14.08 -36.26
CA SER A 287 -36.68 14.13 -37.41
C SER A 287 -35.60 15.18 -37.17
N LEU A 288 -34.34 14.77 -37.13
CA LEU A 288 -33.22 15.69 -36.92
C LEU A 288 -33.03 16.61 -38.12
N LEU A 289 -32.63 17.85 -37.85
CA LEU A 289 -32.44 18.89 -38.86
C LEU A 289 -31.02 18.81 -39.45
N PRO A 290 -30.86 19.18 -40.73
CA PRO A 290 -29.53 19.28 -41.34
C PRO A 290 -28.71 20.38 -40.68
N ILE A 291 -27.46 20.06 -40.34
CA ILE A 291 -26.51 20.97 -39.69
C ILE A 291 -25.27 21.23 -40.57
N LYS A 292 -24.62 22.37 -40.36
CA LYS A 292 -23.34 22.76 -40.97
C LYS A 292 -22.40 23.39 -39.94
N ASN A 293 -21.10 23.38 -40.23
CA ASN A 293 -20.08 24.09 -39.45
C ASN A 293 -20.12 23.77 -37.94
N GLN A 294 -20.32 22.50 -37.58
CA GLN A 294 -20.32 22.07 -36.19
C GLN A 294 -18.93 22.25 -35.58
N SER A 295 -18.88 22.89 -34.41
CA SER A 295 -17.68 23.13 -33.63
C SER A 295 -17.92 22.74 -32.18
N LEU A 296 -17.05 21.89 -31.64
CA LEU A 296 -17.10 21.37 -30.28
C LEU A 296 -16.09 22.10 -29.42
N GLU A 297 -16.55 22.70 -28.32
CA GLU A 297 -15.72 23.39 -27.34
C GLU A 297 -15.70 22.59 -26.04
N ALA A 298 -14.53 22.04 -25.70
CA ALA A 298 -14.38 21.13 -24.56
C ALA A 298 -14.78 21.80 -23.24
N GLY A 299 -15.65 21.13 -22.47
CA GLY A 299 -16.20 21.66 -21.22
C GLY A 299 -17.26 22.75 -21.38
N LYS A 300 -17.62 23.13 -22.62
CA LYS A 300 -18.56 24.21 -22.91
C LYS A 300 -19.81 23.73 -23.64
N GLY A 301 -19.66 23.11 -24.80
CA GLY A 301 -20.79 22.64 -25.62
C GLY A 301 -20.48 22.56 -27.11
N VAL A 302 -21.53 22.59 -27.93
CA VAL A 302 -21.47 22.56 -29.40
C VAL A 302 -22.14 23.80 -30.01
N LYS A 303 -21.51 24.33 -31.06
CA LYS A 303 -22.03 25.44 -31.88
C LYS A 303 -22.14 24.97 -33.32
N THR A 304 -23.26 25.26 -33.96
CA THR A 304 -23.53 24.84 -35.34
C THR A 304 -24.49 25.81 -36.03
N GLN A 305 -24.69 25.62 -37.34
CA GLN A 305 -25.75 26.26 -38.11
C GLN A 305 -26.77 25.19 -38.48
N VAL A 306 -28.03 25.43 -38.14
CA VAL A 306 -29.15 24.54 -38.47
C VAL A 306 -29.93 25.11 -39.63
N THR A 307 -30.32 24.27 -40.61
CA THR A 307 -31.19 24.70 -41.71
C THR A 307 -32.62 24.24 -41.46
N ARG A 308 -33.55 25.20 -41.36
CA ARG A 308 -34.99 24.95 -41.20
C ARG A 308 -35.77 25.82 -42.18
N GLU A 309 -36.69 25.21 -42.92
CA GLU A 309 -37.52 25.91 -43.92
C GLU A 309 -36.71 26.76 -44.92
N GLY A 310 -35.48 26.34 -45.23
CA GLY A 310 -34.56 27.05 -46.14
C GLY A 310 -33.80 28.22 -45.54
N LYS A 311 -33.94 28.51 -44.24
CA LYS A 311 -33.14 29.51 -43.50
C LYS A 311 -32.05 28.85 -42.67
N GLU A 312 -30.88 29.48 -42.61
CA GLU A 312 -29.78 29.08 -41.72
C GLU A 312 -29.84 29.90 -40.44
N GLU A 313 -29.94 29.22 -39.30
CA GLU A 313 -30.01 29.81 -37.96
C GLU A 313 -28.80 29.35 -37.15
N SER A 314 -28.21 30.24 -36.34
CA SER A 314 -27.13 29.87 -35.42
C SER A 314 -27.69 29.13 -34.23
N LEU A 315 -27.17 27.94 -33.94
CA LEU A 315 -27.61 27.09 -32.84
C LEU A 315 -26.43 26.76 -31.92
N ILE A 316 -26.62 27.03 -30.63
CA ILE A 316 -25.62 26.76 -29.58
C ILE A 316 -26.29 25.91 -28.51
N VAL A 317 -25.63 24.82 -28.15
CA VAL A 317 -26.06 23.89 -27.10
C VAL A 317 -24.91 23.73 -26.11
N GLY A 318 -25.11 24.09 -24.84
CA GLY A 318 -24.01 24.06 -23.88
C GLY A 318 -24.35 24.65 -22.51
N ASN A 319 -23.32 24.95 -21.73
CA ASN A 319 -23.50 25.56 -20.41
C ASN A 319 -23.79 27.07 -20.50
N LEU A 320 -24.45 27.62 -19.47
CA LEU A 320 -24.89 29.02 -19.45
C LEU A 320 -23.74 30.03 -19.54
N VAL A 321 -22.59 29.71 -18.91
CA VAL A 321 -21.40 30.56 -18.94
C VAL A 321 -20.92 30.77 -20.37
N TRP A 322 -20.89 29.71 -21.17
CA TRP A 322 -20.49 29.79 -22.57
C TRP A 322 -21.50 30.55 -23.43
N LEU A 323 -22.81 30.41 -23.16
CA LEU A 323 -23.82 31.21 -23.85
C LEU A 323 -23.58 32.72 -23.64
N TYR A 324 -23.21 33.16 -22.43
CA TYR A 324 -22.81 34.55 -22.18
C TYR A 324 -21.56 34.96 -22.97
N GLU A 325 -20.55 34.09 -23.06
CA GLU A 325 -19.37 34.34 -23.91
C GLU A 325 -19.71 34.45 -25.40
N GLN A 326 -20.80 33.80 -25.85
CA GLN A 326 -21.30 33.89 -27.22
C GLN A 326 -22.21 35.09 -27.47
N GLY A 327 -22.39 35.98 -26.49
CA GLY A 327 -23.10 37.25 -26.64
C GLY A 327 -24.53 37.27 -26.10
N LEU A 328 -24.97 36.25 -25.37
CA LEU A 328 -26.24 36.29 -24.64
C LEU A 328 -26.17 37.35 -23.53
N ASN A 329 -27.14 38.27 -23.46
CA ASN A 329 -27.23 39.15 -22.30
C ASN A 329 -27.97 38.44 -21.17
N SER A 330 -27.57 38.72 -19.92
CA SER A 330 -28.22 38.15 -18.74
C SER A 330 -29.71 38.53 -18.61
N SER A 331 -30.11 39.69 -19.16
CA SER A 331 -31.50 40.14 -19.22
C SER A 331 -32.38 39.32 -20.16
N ASP A 332 -31.77 38.61 -21.11
CA ASP A 332 -32.47 37.90 -22.18
C ASP A 332 -32.77 36.44 -21.80
N VAL A 333 -32.29 36.00 -20.63
CA VAL A 333 -32.60 34.67 -20.08
C VAL A 333 -33.90 34.74 -19.30
N PRO A 334 -34.93 33.95 -19.66
CA PRO A 334 -36.19 33.93 -18.93
C PRO A 334 -36.00 33.52 -17.46
N ALA A 335 -36.55 34.31 -16.54
CA ALA A 335 -36.40 34.10 -15.09
C ALA A 335 -36.89 32.71 -14.65
N ASP A 336 -37.96 32.21 -15.26
CA ASP A 336 -38.50 30.88 -14.95
C ASP A 336 -37.53 29.76 -15.32
N LEU A 337 -36.79 29.89 -16.43
CA LEU A 337 -35.77 28.91 -16.81
C LEU A 337 -34.57 28.95 -15.87
N LEU A 338 -34.14 30.14 -15.46
CA LEU A 338 -33.08 30.29 -14.44
C LEU A 338 -33.49 29.61 -13.13
N TRP A 339 -34.71 29.85 -12.66
CA TRP A 339 -35.24 29.21 -11.45
C TRP A 339 -35.27 27.68 -11.56
N GLN A 340 -35.72 27.15 -12.70
CA GLN A 340 -35.72 25.69 -12.96
C GLN A 340 -34.29 25.13 -13.01
N ALA A 341 -33.34 25.85 -13.61
CA ALA A 341 -31.94 25.43 -13.69
C ALA A 341 -31.27 25.41 -12.31
N GLU A 342 -31.40 26.49 -11.55
CA GLU A 342 -30.80 26.65 -10.22
C GLU A 342 -31.38 25.67 -9.19
N GLY A 343 -32.68 25.39 -9.28
CA GLY A 343 -33.37 24.45 -8.41
C GLY A 343 -33.18 22.97 -8.80
N SER A 344 -32.57 22.68 -9.95
CA SER A 344 -32.34 21.32 -10.41
C SER A 344 -31.13 20.70 -9.72
N GLU A 345 -31.15 19.39 -9.50
CA GLU A 345 -29.97 18.61 -9.06
C GLU A 345 -29.39 17.76 -10.21
N ASP A 346 -29.77 18.11 -11.44
CA ASP A 346 -29.37 17.45 -12.68
C ASP A 346 -28.45 18.35 -13.51
N THR A 347 -27.73 17.75 -14.45
CA THR A 347 -26.90 18.50 -15.39
C THR A 347 -27.80 19.29 -16.35
N VAL A 348 -27.60 20.60 -16.41
CA VAL A 348 -28.39 21.52 -17.23
C VAL A 348 -27.66 21.86 -18.51
N VAL A 349 -28.26 21.55 -19.66
CA VAL A 349 -27.77 21.95 -20.98
C VAL A 349 -28.74 22.97 -21.58
N TRP A 350 -28.24 24.13 -21.95
CA TRP A 350 -29.03 25.22 -22.51
C TRP A 350 -29.04 25.16 -24.02
N VAL A 351 -30.16 25.55 -24.62
CA VAL A 351 -30.35 25.59 -26.07
C VAL A 351 -30.65 27.03 -26.47
N MET A 352 -29.78 27.59 -27.32
CA MET A 352 -29.89 28.97 -27.79
C MET A 352 -29.89 29.02 -29.32
N ARG A 353 -30.83 29.76 -29.89
CA ARG A 353 -30.94 30.03 -31.32
C ARG A 353 -30.88 31.53 -31.58
N ASP A 354 -30.00 31.98 -32.46
CA ASP A 354 -29.85 33.40 -32.87
C ASP A 354 -29.88 34.39 -31.68
N SER A 355 -29.17 34.03 -30.61
CA SER A 355 -29.10 34.79 -29.33
C SER A 355 -30.36 34.76 -28.46
N GLN A 356 -31.36 33.94 -28.79
CA GLN A 356 -32.54 33.69 -27.97
C GLN A 356 -32.47 32.31 -27.32
N VAL A 357 -32.67 32.25 -26.01
CA VAL A 357 -32.77 30.98 -25.29
C VAL A 357 -34.10 30.31 -25.61
N LEU A 358 -34.06 29.09 -26.15
CA LEU A 358 -35.27 28.30 -26.47
C LEU A 358 -35.73 27.47 -25.26
N GLY A 359 -34.78 27.08 -24.41
CA GLY A 359 -35.05 26.18 -23.30
C GLY A 359 -33.79 25.54 -22.74
N LEU A 360 -34.00 24.54 -21.88
CA LEU A 360 -32.97 23.71 -21.29
C LEU A 360 -33.36 22.24 -21.29
N VAL A 361 -32.36 21.38 -21.36
CA VAL A 361 -32.46 19.93 -21.26
C VAL A 361 -31.76 19.51 -19.98
N LEU A 362 -32.51 18.83 -19.11
CA LEU A 362 -32.00 18.27 -17.87
C LEU A 362 -31.57 16.82 -18.10
N LEU A 363 -30.31 16.53 -17.78
CA LEU A 363 -29.69 15.22 -17.94
C LEU A 363 -29.28 14.67 -16.57
N ARG A 364 -29.58 13.40 -16.35
CA ARG A 364 -29.20 12.68 -15.14
C ARG A 364 -28.32 11.50 -15.49
N ASP A 365 -27.20 11.39 -14.79
CA ASP A 365 -26.36 10.20 -14.80
C ASP A 365 -26.56 9.46 -13.48
N ASP A 366 -27.18 8.29 -13.57
CA ASP A 366 -27.55 7.51 -12.40
C ASP A 366 -26.32 6.93 -11.69
N TYR A 367 -26.42 6.79 -10.38
CA TYR A 367 -25.41 6.12 -9.57
C TYR A 367 -25.22 4.67 -10.02
N ARG A 368 -24.00 4.16 -9.86
CA ARG A 368 -23.82 2.71 -9.83
C ARG A 368 -24.60 2.12 -8.65
N PRO A 369 -25.29 0.97 -8.81
CA PRO A 369 -26.01 0.32 -7.71
C PRO A 369 -25.16 0.11 -6.46
N GLU A 370 -23.89 -0.21 -6.64
CA GLU A 370 -22.92 -0.47 -5.58
C GLU A 370 -22.21 0.79 -5.04
N ALA A 371 -22.50 1.98 -5.57
CA ALA A 371 -21.75 3.21 -5.24
C ALA A 371 -21.81 3.56 -3.75
N ALA A 372 -23.02 3.58 -3.18
CA ALA A 372 -23.23 3.92 -1.77
C ALA A 372 -22.54 2.93 -0.84
N ASP A 373 -22.68 1.63 -1.10
CA ASP A 373 -22.08 0.58 -0.29
C ASP A 373 -20.54 0.63 -0.32
N THR A 374 -19.94 0.84 -1.50
CA THR A 374 -18.49 0.98 -1.61
C THR A 374 -18.00 2.23 -0.88
N VAL A 375 -18.65 3.38 -1.06
CA VAL A 375 -18.23 4.63 -0.41
C VAL A 375 -18.32 4.52 1.11
N ASN A 376 -19.44 4.02 1.62
CA ASN A 376 -19.65 3.84 3.07
C ASN A 376 -18.56 2.97 3.68
N GLU A 377 -18.19 1.89 3.02
CA GLU A 377 -17.16 1.01 3.54
C GLU A 377 -15.77 1.64 3.55
N ILE A 378 -15.45 2.44 2.52
CA ILE A 378 -14.21 3.22 2.48
C ILE A 378 -14.20 4.26 3.62
N ILE A 379 -15.34 4.85 3.94
CA ILE A 379 -15.49 5.75 5.08
C ILE A 379 -15.32 4.99 6.41
N ASP A 380 -15.89 3.79 6.54
CA ASP A 380 -15.74 2.93 7.73
C ASP A 380 -14.29 2.49 7.95
N CYS A 381 -13.55 2.31 6.86
CA CYS A 381 -12.10 2.13 6.84
C CYS A 381 -11.31 3.37 7.31
N GLY A 382 -11.99 4.49 7.55
CA GLY A 382 -11.46 5.74 8.08
C GLY A 382 -10.80 6.64 7.04
N TYR A 383 -11.16 6.52 5.76
CA TYR A 383 -10.68 7.45 4.73
C TYR A 383 -11.64 8.64 4.60
N ASP A 384 -11.08 9.82 4.35
CA ASP A 384 -11.87 10.98 3.94
C ASP A 384 -12.20 10.85 2.46
N VAL A 385 -13.46 10.55 2.13
CA VAL A 385 -13.90 10.35 0.74
C VAL A 385 -14.48 11.65 0.17
N GLY A 386 -14.15 11.96 -1.08
CA GLY A 386 -14.68 13.13 -1.78
C GLY A 386 -14.84 12.95 -3.29
N LEU A 387 -15.38 13.98 -3.93
CA LEU A 387 -15.71 14.02 -5.36
C LEU A 387 -14.93 15.11 -6.09
N ILE A 388 -14.44 14.81 -7.30
CA ILE A 388 -13.96 15.80 -8.27
C ILE A 388 -14.77 15.59 -9.55
N THR A 389 -15.47 16.62 -10.02
CA THR A 389 -16.32 16.52 -11.21
C THR A 389 -16.31 17.80 -12.04
N GLY A 390 -16.56 17.64 -13.34
CA GLY A 390 -16.81 18.75 -14.26
C GLY A 390 -18.24 19.29 -14.23
N ASP A 391 -19.18 18.57 -13.60
CA ASP A 391 -20.58 19.05 -13.48
C ASP A 391 -20.70 20.24 -12.52
N ALA A 392 -21.85 20.89 -12.57
CA ALA A 392 -22.18 22.01 -11.71
C ALA A 392 -22.29 21.63 -10.21
N GLU A 393 -22.17 22.64 -9.36
CA GLU A 393 -22.10 22.52 -7.90
C GLU A 393 -23.34 21.82 -7.28
N ASN A 394 -24.52 22.05 -7.85
CA ASN A 394 -25.77 21.39 -7.46
C ASN A 394 -25.69 19.85 -7.61
N VAL A 395 -25.17 19.37 -8.74
CA VAL A 395 -24.98 17.92 -8.99
C VAL A 395 -23.96 17.33 -8.02
N ALA A 396 -22.83 18.03 -7.82
CA ALA A 396 -21.79 17.59 -6.90
C ALA A 396 -22.28 17.53 -5.44
N LYS A 397 -23.10 18.51 -5.02
CA LYS A 397 -23.74 18.54 -3.69
C LYS A 397 -24.72 17.39 -3.49
N ARG A 398 -25.52 17.07 -4.52
CA ARG A 398 -26.43 15.91 -4.47
C ARG A 398 -25.63 14.62 -4.27
N PHE A 399 -24.61 14.36 -5.08
CA PHE A 399 -23.73 13.20 -4.90
C PHE A 399 -23.08 13.16 -3.51
N SER A 400 -22.64 14.31 -3.01
CA SER A 400 -22.01 14.40 -1.70
C SER A 400 -22.98 14.08 -0.56
N LYS A 401 -24.22 14.58 -0.66
CA LYS A 401 -25.27 14.31 0.32
C LYS A 401 -25.71 12.85 0.28
N ASP A 402 -25.97 12.32 -0.91
CA ASP A 402 -26.55 10.98 -1.09
C ASP A 402 -25.55 9.87 -0.76
N LEU A 403 -24.25 10.10 -1.01
CA LEU A 403 -23.17 9.13 -0.74
C LEU A 403 -22.38 9.44 0.55
N GLY A 404 -22.71 10.51 1.28
CA GLY A 404 -22.01 10.88 2.52
C GLY A 404 -20.56 11.37 2.32
N LEU A 405 -20.27 12.00 1.18
CA LEU A 405 -18.93 12.48 0.85
C LEU A 405 -18.55 13.70 1.71
N LYS A 406 -17.30 13.72 2.18
CA LYS A 406 -16.79 14.77 3.07
C LYS A 406 -16.49 16.09 2.33
N PHE A 407 -16.15 16.01 1.05
CA PHE A 407 -15.83 17.16 0.22
C PHE A 407 -16.18 16.91 -1.25
N SER A 408 -16.45 17.99 -1.99
CA SER A 408 -16.64 17.95 -3.43
C SER A 408 -16.02 19.17 -4.10
N HIS A 409 -15.49 18.97 -5.30
CA HIS A 409 -15.03 20.00 -6.20
C HIS A 409 -15.77 19.88 -7.53
N ALA A 410 -16.62 20.86 -7.82
CA ALA A 410 -17.44 20.92 -9.03
C ALA A 410 -16.86 21.87 -10.08
N GLY A 411 -17.34 21.78 -11.31
CA GLY A 411 -16.94 22.65 -12.42
C GLY A 411 -15.47 22.52 -12.83
N VAL A 412 -14.84 21.38 -12.52
CA VAL A 412 -13.41 21.16 -12.75
C VAL A 412 -13.18 20.62 -14.16
N MET A 413 -12.46 21.38 -14.99
CA MET A 413 -12.11 20.91 -16.34
C MET A 413 -11.11 19.74 -16.28
N PRO A 414 -11.07 18.83 -17.28
CA PRO A 414 -10.15 17.69 -17.28
C PRO A 414 -8.68 18.06 -17.02
N ILE A 415 -8.21 19.18 -17.57
CA ILE A 415 -6.84 19.67 -17.38
C ILE A 415 -6.59 20.21 -15.95
N GLU A 416 -7.64 20.64 -15.26
CA GLU A 416 -7.57 21.25 -13.94
C GLU A 416 -7.65 20.23 -12.80
N LYS A 417 -8.16 19.01 -13.08
CA LYS A 417 -8.28 17.94 -12.07
C LYS A 417 -6.95 17.65 -11.36
N ALA A 418 -5.84 17.63 -12.10
CA ALA A 418 -4.50 17.48 -11.52
C ALA A 418 -4.18 18.62 -10.52
N THR A 419 -4.52 19.87 -10.87
CA THR A 419 -4.31 21.02 -9.98
C THR A 419 -5.15 20.89 -8.70
N VAL A 420 -6.39 20.38 -8.79
CA VAL A 420 -7.22 20.13 -7.61
C VAL A 420 -6.60 19.07 -6.70
N ILE A 421 -6.11 17.96 -7.27
CA ILE A 421 -5.42 16.90 -6.50
C ILE A 421 -4.18 17.46 -5.80
N ARG A 422 -3.41 18.29 -6.49
CA ARG A 422 -2.24 18.97 -5.92
C ARG A 422 -2.62 19.84 -4.73
N ARG A 423 -3.67 20.66 -4.87
CA ARG A 423 -4.20 21.50 -3.79
C ARG A 423 -4.72 20.68 -2.61
N LEU A 424 -5.38 19.55 -2.86
CA LEU A 424 -5.82 18.65 -1.80
C LEU A 424 -4.64 18.06 -1.02
N SER A 425 -3.50 17.87 -1.70
CA SER A 425 -2.25 17.37 -1.13
C SER A 425 -1.38 18.46 -0.49
N GLU A 426 -1.79 19.73 -0.54
CA GLU A 426 -1.06 20.83 0.08
C GLU A 426 -1.09 20.75 1.62
N LYS A 427 -0.09 21.37 2.22
CA LYS A 427 0.12 21.41 3.67
C LYS A 427 -1.12 21.92 4.40
N LYS A 428 -1.70 21.08 5.27
CA LYS A 428 -2.74 21.49 6.21
C LYS A 428 -2.16 21.57 7.62
N LYS A 429 -2.42 22.69 8.31
CA LYS A 429 -2.19 22.78 9.77
C LYS A 429 -3.35 22.07 10.45
N LYS A 430 -3.07 21.00 11.20
CA LYS A 430 -4.06 20.35 12.06
C LYS A 430 -3.46 20.29 13.47
N ALA A 431 -3.94 21.15 14.36
CA ALA A 431 -3.36 21.35 15.69
C ALA A 431 -1.85 21.72 15.63
N LEU A 432 -1.04 21.22 16.57
CA LEU A 432 0.41 21.43 16.65
C LEU A 432 1.20 20.72 15.52
N ASP A 433 0.54 19.87 14.72
CA ASP A 433 1.18 19.09 13.66
C ASP A 433 0.85 19.63 12.26
N VAL A 434 1.88 19.57 11.42
CA VAL A 434 1.79 19.87 9.99
C VAL A 434 1.59 18.55 9.25
N ILE A 435 0.46 18.39 8.57
CA ILE A 435 0.15 17.17 7.80
C ILE A 435 0.08 17.52 6.31
N TYR A 436 0.67 16.66 5.49
CA TYR A 436 0.52 16.68 4.03
C TYR A 436 -0.42 15.54 3.65
N PRO A 437 -1.70 15.82 3.33
CA PRO A 437 -2.64 14.77 2.98
C PRO A 437 -2.13 14.00 1.77
N LYS A 438 -2.11 12.67 1.86
CA LYS A 438 -1.87 11.81 0.70
C LYS A 438 -3.21 11.45 0.09
N VAL A 439 -3.39 11.84 -1.18
CA VAL A 439 -4.63 11.66 -1.93
C VAL A 439 -4.48 10.47 -2.86
N MET A 440 -5.39 9.51 -2.75
CA MET A 440 -5.62 8.53 -3.80
C MET A 440 -6.74 9.01 -4.72
N PHE A 441 -6.53 8.94 -6.04
CA PHE A 441 -7.52 9.33 -7.03
C PHE A 441 -8.04 8.11 -7.80
N ILE A 442 -9.37 7.99 -7.89
CA ILE A 442 -10.06 6.88 -8.55
C ILE A 442 -10.84 7.44 -9.72
N ALA A 443 -10.50 7.03 -10.93
CA ALA A 443 -11.10 7.57 -12.15
C ALA A 443 -11.02 6.62 -13.34
N ASN A 444 -11.66 7.02 -14.44
CA ASN A 444 -11.48 6.37 -15.72
C ASN A 444 -10.07 6.67 -16.25
N ALA A 445 -9.28 5.62 -16.49
CA ALA A 445 -7.88 5.74 -16.81
C ALA A 445 -7.58 6.15 -18.26
N GLU A 446 -8.59 6.21 -19.13
CA GLU A 446 -8.47 6.76 -20.48
C GLU A 446 -8.59 8.30 -20.49
N GLN A 447 -9.47 8.86 -19.65
CA GLN A 447 -9.85 10.28 -19.70
C GLN A 447 -9.05 11.14 -18.72
N ASP A 448 -8.69 10.59 -17.56
CA ASP A 448 -8.14 11.37 -16.43
C ASP A 448 -6.65 11.11 -16.18
N VAL A 449 -5.91 10.74 -17.23
CA VAL A 449 -4.48 10.44 -17.17
C VAL A 449 -3.65 11.49 -16.40
N PRO A 450 -3.78 12.81 -16.64
CA PRO A 450 -2.99 13.81 -15.92
C PRO A 450 -3.27 13.81 -14.41
N ALA A 451 -4.54 13.64 -14.03
CA ALA A 451 -4.97 13.63 -12.62
C ALA A 451 -4.50 12.35 -11.91
N LEU A 452 -4.59 11.19 -12.57
CA LEU A 452 -4.08 9.92 -12.04
C LEU A 452 -2.56 9.98 -11.79
N ARG A 453 -1.79 10.65 -12.65
CA ARG A 453 -0.34 10.81 -12.46
C ARG A 453 0.04 11.75 -11.31
N GLU A 454 -0.77 12.77 -11.05
CA GLU A 454 -0.52 13.73 -9.97
C GLU A 454 -0.86 13.15 -8.59
N ALA A 455 -1.79 12.20 -8.53
CA ALA A 455 -2.22 11.59 -7.28
C ALA A 455 -1.08 10.82 -6.58
N TYR A 456 -1.12 10.79 -5.24
CA TYR A 456 -0.16 10.00 -4.47
C TYR A 456 -0.36 8.51 -4.68
N LEU A 457 -1.59 8.07 -4.90
CA LEU A 457 -1.89 6.75 -5.45
C LEU A 457 -3.03 6.89 -6.44
N SER A 458 -3.09 6.00 -7.41
CA SER A 458 -4.07 6.10 -8.49
C SER A 458 -4.72 4.76 -8.78
N TRP A 459 -6.04 4.79 -8.95
CA TRP A 459 -6.85 3.62 -9.28
C TRP A 459 -7.61 3.87 -10.58
N GLY A 460 -7.27 3.09 -11.60
CA GLY A 460 -7.92 3.12 -12.90
C GLY A 460 -9.09 2.16 -12.97
N LEU A 461 -10.27 2.68 -13.32
CA LEU A 461 -11.39 1.88 -13.82
C LEU A 461 -11.22 1.72 -15.33
N LEU A 462 -11.02 0.50 -15.81
CA LEU A 462 -10.80 0.22 -17.22
C LEU A 462 -11.73 -0.87 -17.73
N ALA A 463 -12.12 -0.75 -18.99
CA ALA A 463 -12.73 -1.82 -19.77
C ALA A 463 -11.79 -2.19 -20.92
N ARG A 464 -11.32 -3.44 -20.91
CA ARG A 464 -10.85 -4.21 -22.08
C ARG A 464 -9.57 -3.68 -22.76
N SER A 465 -8.47 -4.36 -22.46
CA SER A 465 -7.30 -4.65 -23.33
C SER A 465 -6.00 -3.82 -23.28
N ASN A 466 -5.92 -2.64 -22.62
CA ASN A 466 -4.68 -1.82 -22.66
C ASN A 466 -4.15 -1.33 -21.30
N TRP A 467 -4.54 -1.99 -20.20
CA TRP A 467 -4.14 -1.63 -18.82
C TRP A 467 -2.63 -1.49 -18.61
N ALA A 468 -1.79 -2.24 -19.34
CA ALA A 468 -0.33 -2.19 -19.18
C ALA A 468 0.30 -0.85 -19.60
N LYS A 469 -0.37 -0.06 -20.45
CA LYS A 469 0.14 1.23 -20.96
C LYS A 469 -0.31 2.43 -20.13
N GLU A 470 -1.28 2.23 -19.25
CA GLU A 470 -1.89 3.33 -18.51
C GLU A 470 -1.12 3.67 -17.24
N PRO A 471 -1.29 4.89 -16.71
CA PRO A 471 -0.43 5.41 -15.65
C PRO A 471 -0.89 5.08 -14.22
N ALA A 472 -1.93 4.28 -14.02
CA ALA A 472 -2.44 4.02 -12.67
C ALA A 472 -1.58 3.00 -11.89
N ASP A 473 -1.62 3.08 -10.56
CA ASP A 473 -0.95 2.13 -9.65
C ASP A 473 -1.78 0.84 -9.51
N PHE A 474 -3.11 0.98 -9.51
CA PHE A 474 -4.09 -0.10 -9.45
C PHE A 474 -5.02 -0.08 -10.67
N HIS A 475 -5.35 -1.24 -11.20
CA HIS A 475 -6.29 -1.39 -12.31
C HIS A 475 -7.31 -2.48 -12.02
N ILE A 476 -8.58 -2.21 -12.33
CA ILE A 476 -9.60 -3.26 -12.42
C ILE A 476 -9.55 -3.88 -13.82
N PHE A 477 -9.39 -5.20 -13.90
CA PHE A 477 -9.36 -5.95 -15.18
C PHE A 477 -10.45 -7.02 -15.29
N SER A 478 -11.23 -7.24 -14.22
CA SER A 478 -12.33 -8.20 -14.18
C SER A 478 -13.44 -7.89 -15.19
N GLU A 479 -14.06 -8.93 -15.73
CA GLU A 479 -15.25 -8.78 -16.57
C GLU A 479 -16.47 -8.46 -15.72
N GLY A 480 -16.85 -7.19 -15.70
CA GLY A 480 -18.02 -6.72 -14.96
C GLY A 480 -17.65 -5.56 -14.07
N LYS A 481 -17.58 -4.37 -14.68
CA LYS A 481 -17.29 -3.08 -14.04
C LYS A 481 -18.05 -2.93 -12.72
N SER A 482 -17.44 -3.31 -11.60
CA SER A 482 -18.09 -3.17 -10.31
C SER A 482 -17.19 -2.35 -9.40
N LEU A 483 -17.75 -1.25 -8.90
CA LEU A 483 -17.09 -0.46 -7.86
C LEU A 483 -16.86 -1.31 -6.59
N SER A 484 -17.53 -2.46 -6.46
CA SER A 484 -17.30 -3.43 -5.39
C SER A 484 -15.91 -4.03 -5.38
N GLU A 485 -15.22 -4.15 -6.52
CA GLU A 485 -13.83 -4.62 -6.55
C GLU A 485 -12.88 -3.64 -5.87
N ILE A 486 -13.15 -2.33 -5.95
CA ILE A 486 -12.37 -1.32 -5.21
C ILE A 486 -12.51 -1.58 -3.71
N LYS A 487 -13.74 -1.84 -3.25
CA LYS A 487 -14.03 -2.19 -1.87
C LYS A 487 -13.26 -3.45 -1.44
N GLU A 488 -13.33 -4.51 -2.24
CA GLU A 488 -12.61 -5.75 -1.92
C GLU A 488 -11.10 -5.56 -1.92
N GLY A 489 -10.57 -4.77 -2.85
CA GLY A 489 -9.16 -4.42 -2.92
C GLY A 489 -8.69 -3.66 -1.71
N ILE A 490 -9.41 -2.62 -1.29
CA ILE A 490 -9.09 -1.87 -0.08
C ILE A 490 -9.03 -2.78 1.14
N ARG A 491 -9.94 -3.76 1.28
CA ARG A 491 -9.82 -4.79 2.32
C ARG A 491 -8.55 -5.62 2.19
N VAL A 492 -8.22 -6.12 0.98
CA VAL A 492 -6.97 -6.88 0.76
C VAL A 492 -5.76 -6.06 1.21
N PHE A 493 -5.69 -4.77 0.83
CA PHE A 493 -4.59 -3.90 1.20
C PHE A 493 -4.53 -3.68 2.71
N GLN A 494 -5.67 -3.48 3.38
CA GLN A 494 -5.72 -3.37 4.83
C GLN A 494 -5.27 -4.64 5.54
N ASP A 495 -5.73 -5.81 5.11
CA ASP A 495 -5.29 -7.09 5.64
C ASP A 495 -3.77 -7.27 5.47
N GLY A 496 -3.24 -6.87 4.32
CA GLY A 496 -1.82 -6.87 4.01
C GLY A 496 -1.01 -5.95 4.94
N LEU A 497 -1.49 -4.72 5.14
CA LEU A 497 -0.86 -3.76 6.06
C LEU A 497 -0.90 -4.24 7.51
N GLN A 498 -2.01 -4.83 7.94
CA GLN A 498 -2.12 -5.44 9.26
C GLN A 498 -1.17 -6.63 9.43
N ALA A 499 -1.09 -7.51 8.43
CA ALA A 499 -0.17 -8.63 8.44
C ALA A 499 1.29 -8.17 8.48
N LYS A 500 1.64 -7.12 7.71
CA LYS A 500 2.97 -6.49 7.72
C LYS A 500 3.30 -5.93 9.10
N SER A 501 2.39 -5.16 9.71
CA SER A 501 2.57 -4.58 11.05
C SER A 501 2.73 -5.68 12.12
N HIS A 502 1.87 -6.70 12.12
CA HIS A 502 1.97 -7.83 13.04
C HIS A 502 3.26 -8.61 12.89
N GLN A 503 3.68 -8.89 11.64
CA GLN A 503 4.92 -9.61 11.37
C GLN A 503 6.14 -8.82 11.86
N SER A 504 6.19 -7.52 11.58
CA SER A 504 7.26 -6.63 12.06
C SER A 504 7.34 -6.60 13.58
N LEU A 505 6.20 -6.53 14.29
CA LEU A 505 6.16 -6.58 15.75
C LEU A 505 6.67 -7.90 16.32
N ILE A 506 6.26 -9.03 15.74
CA ILE A 506 6.70 -10.35 16.19
C ILE A 506 8.20 -10.52 15.94
N GLU A 507 8.68 -10.09 14.78
CA GLU A 507 10.10 -10.11 14.45
C GLU A 507 10.89 -9.24 15.42
N MET A 508 10.46 -8.01 15.69
CA MET A 508 11.13 -7.13 16.66
C MET A 508 11.20 -7.78 18.06
N ALA A 509 10.10 -8.34 18.54
CA ALA A 509 10.07 -9.02 19.84
C ALA A 509 11.05 -10.21 19.88
N TYR A 510 11.09 -11.00 18.81
CA TYR A 510 12.04 -12.11 18.69
C TYR A 510 13.50 -11.62 18.67
N HIS A 511 13.81 -10.57 17.90
CA HIS A 511 15.16 -10.02 17.81
C HIS A 511 15.65 -9.48 19.15
N VAL A 512 14.78 -8.82 19.93
CA VAL A 512 15.13 -8.36 21.28
C VAL A 512 15.50 -9.52 22.20
N VAL A 513 14.74 -10.62 22.16
CA VAL A 513 15.04 -11.83 22.96
C VAL A 513 16.34 -12.48 22.49
N ALA A 514 16.52 -12.63 21.18
CA ALA A 514 17.72 -13.24 20.60
C ALA A 514 18.99 -12.43 20.92
N LEU A 515 18.94 -11.10 20.82
CA LEU A 515 20.04 -10.21 21.19
C LEU A 515 20.35 -10.27 22.68
N SER A 516 19.31 -10.32 23.53
CA SER A 516 19.47 -10.48 24.97
C SER A 516 20.16 -11.80 25.32
N TRP A 517 19.81 -12.88 24.62
CA TRP A 517 20.48 -14.17 24.74
C TRP A 517 21.94 -14.07 24.27
N ALA A 518 22.18 -13.49 23.09
CA ALA A 518 23.52 -13.34 22.50
C ALA A 518 24.47 -12.54 23.38
N ALA A 519 23.96 -11.48 24.02
CA ALA A 519 24.68 -10.67 25.00
C ALA A 519 24.99 -11.43 26.30
N GLY A 520 24.44 -12.64 26.48
CA GLY A 520 24.67 -13.47 27.66
C GLY A 520 23.86 -13.05 28.89
N LEU A 521 22.80 -12.25 28.74
CA LEU A 521 21.95 -11.83 29.86
C LEU A 521 21.21 -13.00 30.52
N TRP A 522 21.03 -14.09 29.79
CA TRP A 522 20.29 -15.29 30.23
C TRP A 522 21.21 -16.41 30.74
N THR A 523 22.50 -16.12 30.90
CA THR A 523 23.52 -17.10 31.30
C THR A 523 23.38 -17.61 32.73
N PHE A 524 22.52 -16.99 33.54
CA PHE A 524 22.07 -17.51 34.83
C PHE A 524 21.24 -18.80 34.73
N PHE A 525 20.60 -19.07 33.59
CA PHE A 525 19.66 -20.18 33.43
C PHE A 525 20.21 -21.39 32.64
N SER A 526 21.42 -21.33 32.06
CA SER A 526 21.92 -22.44 31.23
C SER A 526 23.43 -22.65 31.28
N PHE A 527 23.81 -23.91 31.56
CA PHE A 527 25.16 -24.39 31.88
C PHE A 527 26.09 -24.57 30.64
N ALA A 528 25.68 -24.19 29.43
CA ALA A 528 26.41 -24.53 28.21
C ALA A 528 26.68 -23.30 27.32
N TRP A 529 27.84 -22.68 27.53
CA TRP A 529 28.21 -21.39 26.96
C TRP A 529 28.68 -21.41 25.49
N VAL A 530 28.79 -22.57 24.84
CA VAL A 530 29.54 -22.69 23.57
C VAL A 530 28.77 -23.36 22.42
N GLY A 531 27.65 -24.06 22.67
CA GLY A 531 26.88 -24.73 21.61
C GLY A 531 25.72 -23.93 21.00
N ASN A 532 25.34 -22.80 21.60
CA ASN A 532 24.00 -22.24 21.38
C ASN A 532 23.88 -21.19 20.27
N ALA A 533 24.96 -20.57 19.78
CA ALA A 533 24.82 -19.48 18.79
C ALA A 533 24.24 -19.96 17.45
N ALA A 534 24.70 -21.12 16.96
CA ALA A 534 24.18 -21.72 15.73
C ALA A 534 22.74 -22.24 15.91
N ILE A 535 22.41 -22.75 17.10
CA ILE A 535 21.05 -23.22 17.43
C ILE A 535 20.09 -22.04 17.54
N SER A 536 20.48 -20.95 18.21
CA SER A 536 19.68 -19.74 18.32
C SER A 536 19.48 -19.07 16.96
N ALA A 537 20.52 -18.99 16.11
CA ALA A 537 20.39 -18.49 14.75
C ALA A 537 19.51 -19.40 13.86
N PHE A 538 19.61 -20.72 14.01
CA PHE A 538 18.77 -21.67 13.28
C PHE A 538 17.31 -21.61 13.73
N ILE A 539 17.05 -21.51 15.04
CA ILE A 539 15.70 -21.32 15.59
C ILE A 539 15.14 -19.97 15.14
N ALA A 540 15.95 -18.91 15.08
CA ALA A 540 15.56 -17.60 14.56
C ALA A 540 15.08 -17.69 13.12
N LEU A 541 15.88 -18.34 12.27
CA LEU A 541 15.56 -18.57 10.88
C LEU A 541 14.29 -19.41 10.73
N ALA A 542 14.19 -20.53 11.46
CA ALA A 542 13.07 -21.45 11.38
C ALA A 542 11.76 -20.82 11.87
N VAL A 543 11.79 -20.08 12.98
CA VAL A 543 10.63 -19.36 13.51
C VAL A 543 10.23 -18.22 12.58
N GLY A 544 11.19 -17.45 12.05
CA GLY A 544 10.92 -16.41 11.06
C GLY A 544 10.23 -16.97 9.82
N VAL A 545 10.72 -18.08 9.27
CA VAL A 545 10.12 -18.77 8.11
C VAL A 545 8.72 -19.32 8.45
N LEU A 546 8.53 -19.95 9.60
CA LEU A 546 7.22 -20.49 10.01
C LEU A 546 6.18 -19.38 10.23
N LEU A 547 6.57 -18.26 10.81
CA LEU A 547 5.71 -17.10 11.00
C LEU A 547 5.35 -16.45 9.66
N LEU A 548 6.32 -16.36 8.76
CA LEU A 548 6.10 -15.87 7.41
C LEU A 548 5.11 -16.76 6.65
N LEU A 549 5.30 -18.08 6.69
CA LEU A 549 4.36 -19.04 6.10
C LEU A 549 2.95 -18.92 6.70
N ARG A 550 2.86 -18.68 8.02
CA ARG A 550 1.56 -18.47 8.69
C ARG A 550 0.90 -17.14 8.29
N SER A 551 1.68 -16.08 8.12
CA SER A 551 1.18 -14.76 7.68
C SER A 551 0.68 -14.83 6.24
N VAL A 552 1.42 -15.49 5.35
CA VAL A 552 0.97 -15.79 3.98
C VAL A 552 -0.31 -16.64 3.99
N HIS A 553 -0.38 -17.68 4.82
CA HIS A 553 -1.59 -18.52 4.93
C HIS A 553 -2.82 -17.76 5.50
N ARG A 554 -2.62 -16.78 6.38
CA ARG A 554 -3.69 -15.88 6.83
C ARG A 554 -4.15 -14.91 5.74
N ILE A 555 -3.24 -14.51 4.86
CA ILE A 555 -3.55 -13.76 3.63
C ILE A 555 -4.03 -14.71 2.52
N ASP A 556 -4.25 -16.00 2.78
CA ASP A 556 -4.90 -16.89 1.82
C ASP A 556 -6.36 -17.18 2.23
N ARG A 557 -6.62 -17.36 3.53
CA ARG A 557 -7.98 -17.45 4.11
C ARG A 557 -8.71 -16.12 4.18
#